data_AF-A0A4R7X643-F1
#
_entry.id   AF-A0A4R7X643-F1
#
_cell.length_a   1.000
_cell.length_b   1.000
_cell.length_c   1.000
_cell.angle_alpha   90.00
_cell.angle_beta   90.00
_cell.angle_gamma   90.00
#
_symmetry.space_group_name_H-M   'P 1'
#
loop_
_entity.id
_entity.type
_entity.pdbx_description
1 polymer ?
#
loop_
_entity_poly.entity_id
_entity_poly.type
_entity_poly.pdbx_seq_one_letter_code
_entity_poly.pdbx_strand_id
1 'polypeptide(L)'
;MATNRSRRLRKKLCVDEFQELGFELNLEFKEGLDDEAIDSFLDAFLTDAMDGNGLDYVGGDDYGLVCLADRGSVTEVQRATVEAWLKSRGELTKVEVSSLLDAWYPEKQINPAA
;
A
#
# COMPACT_ATOMS: atom_id res chain seq x y z
N MET A 1 26.52 -8.02 -9.21
CA MET A 1 26.94 -7.36 -10.47
C MET A 1 27.24 -5.92 -10.16
N ALA A 2 28.30 -5.34 -10.74
CA ALA A 2 28.63 -3.93 -10.53
C ALA A 2 27.57 -3.05 -11.19
N THR A 3 26.77 -2.37 -10.34
CA THR A 3 25.52 -1.71 -10.71
C THR A 3 25.74 -0.24 -11.06
N ASN A 4 26.71 0.10 -11.91
CA ASN A 4 26.92 1.49 -12.30
C ASN A 4 25.82 1.91 -13.31
N ARG A 5 24.62 2.15 -12.79
CA ARG A 5 23.44 2.56 -13.56
C ARG A 5 23.50 4.07 -13.74
N SER A 6 23.27 4.56 -14.95
CA SER A 6 23.04 6.00 -15.17
C SER A 6 21.78 6.45 -14.43
N ARG A 7 21.68 7.74 -14.09
CA ARG A 7 20.48 8.31 -13.45
C ARG A 7 19.19 8.00 -14.21
N ARG A 8 19.23 8.04 -15.55
CA ARG A 8 18.09 7.68 -16.40
C ARG A 8 17.68 6.22 -16.22
N LEU A 9 18.65 5.31 -16.10
CA LEU A 9 18.38 3.89 -15.89
C LEU A 9 17.85 3.62 -14.48
N ARG A 10 18.36 4.31 -13.45
CA ARG A 10 17.83 4.22 -12.08
C ARG A 10 16.38 4.67 -12.01
N LYS A 11 16.04 5.78 -12.68
CA LYS A 11 14.65 6.25 -12.82
C LYS A 11 13.75 5.26 -13.56
N LYS A 12 14.25 4.62 -14.62
CA LYS A 12 13.47 3.66 -15.41
C LYS A 12 13.16 2.38 -14.61
N LEU A 13 14.06 1.98 -13.73
CA LEU A 13 13.95 0.77 -12.92
C LEU A 13 13.38 1.05 -11.53
N CYS A 14 13.11 2.30 -11.15
CA CYS A 14 12.64 2.67 -9.80
C CYS A 14 13.56 2.16 -8.68
N VAL A 15 14.86 2.43 -8.80
CA VAL A 15 15.89 2.03 -7.82
C VAL A 15 16.67 3.23 -7.32
N ASP A 16 17.43 3.03 -6.23
CA ASP A 16 18.28 4.03 -5.59
C ASP A 16 17.45 5.29 -5.24
N GLU A 17 17.77 6.47 -5.78
CA GLU A 17 17.03 7.72 -5.47
C GLU A 17 15.60 7.78 -6.05
N PHE A 18 15.18 6.74 -6.78
CA PHE A 18 13.84 6.58 -7.32
C PHE A 18 13.10 5.37 -6.76
N GLN A 19 13.58 4.80 -5.65
CA GLN A 19 12.84 3.77 -4.91
C GLN A 19 11.54 4.38 -4.35
N GLU A 20 10.43 3.69 -4.58
CA GLU A 20 9.11 4.06 -4.09
C GLU A 20 8.66 3.00 -3.10
N LEU A 21 8.20 3.43 -1.93
CA LEU A 21 7.76 2.53 -0.87
C LEU A 21 6.24 2.45 -0.83
N GLY A 22 5.76 1.24 -0.58
CA GLY A 22 4.36 0.92 -0.31
C GLY A 22 4.26 -0.09 0.82
N PHE A 23 3.06 -0.61 1.04
CA PHE A 23 2.82 -1.70 1.98
C PHE A 23 1.67 -2.58 1.49
N GLU A 24 1.65 -3.82 1.96
CA GLU A 24 0.65 -4.82 1.58
C GLU A 24 -0.45 -4.89 2.63
N LEU A 25 -1.65 -5.17 2.16
CA LEU A 25 -2.83 -5.46 2.95
C LEU A 25 -3.26 -6.90 2.73
N ASN A 26 -3.62 -7.57 3.82
CA ASN A 26 -4.32 -8.86 3.79
C ASN A 26 -5.51 -8.77 4.75
N LEU A 27 -6.71 -8.84 4.20
CA LEU A 27 -7.98 -8.59 4.85
C LEU A 27 -8.85 -9.84 4.76
N GLU A 28 -9.61 -10.12 5.81
CA GLU A 28 -10.68 -11.11 5.77
C GLU A 28 -11.97 -10.45 6.23
N PHE A 29 -13.01 -10.58 5.41
CA PHE A 29 -14.36 -10.14 5.74
C PHE A 29 -15.08 -11.16 6.62
N LYS A 30 -16.05 -10.67 7.40
CA LYS A 30 -16.98 -11.54 8.12
C LYS A 30 -17.78 -12.39 7.15
N GLU A 31 -17.97 -13.66 7.51
CA GLU A 31 -18.89 -14.54 6.79
C GLU A 31 -20.31 -13.97 6.81
N GLY A 32 -21.01 -14.09 5.67
CA GLY A 32 -22.41 -13.69 5.54
C GLY A 32 -22.66 -12.20 5.28
N LEU A 33 -21.61 -11.41 5.01
CA LEU A 33 -21.79 -10.12 4.35
C LEU A 33 -22.30 -10.35 2.92
N ASP A 34 -23.24 -9.51 2.49
CA ASP A 34 -23.66 -9.46 1.10
C ASP A 34 -22.68 -8.61 0.27
N ASP A 35 -22.73 -8.80 -1.05
CA ASP A 35 -21.86 -8.09 -1.99
C ASP A 35 -22.01 -6.56 -1.86
N GLU A 36 -23.23 -6.09 -1.56
CA GLU A 36 -23.54 -4.67 -1.38
C GLU A 36 -22.83 -4.06 -0.15
N ALA A 37 -22.71 -4.80 0.95
CA ALA A 37 -21.94 -4.36 2.12
C ALA A 37 -20.42 -4.34 1.83
N ILE A 38 -19.91 -5.30 1.04
CA ILE A 38 -18.50 -5.34 0.63
C ILE A 38 -18.20 -4.15 -0.28
N ASP A 39 -19.04 -3.90 -1.29
CA ASP A 39 -18.91 -2.75 -2.19
C ASP A 39 -18.93 -1.43 -1.41
N SER A 40 -19.88 -1.27 -0.48
CA SER A 40 -19.94 -0.07 0.37
C SER A 40 -18.72 0.09 1.27
N PHE A 41 -18.12 -1.00 1.73
CA PHE A 41 -16.86 -0.95 2.48
C PHE A 41 -15.72 -0.49 1.57
N LEU A 42 -15.59 -1.06 0.37
CA LEU A 42 -14.54 -0.73 -0.59
C LEU A 42 -14.64 0.73 -1.05
N ASP A 43 -15.84 1.24 -1.32
CA ASP A 43 -16.06 2.65 -1.65
C ASP A 43 -15.59 3.58 -0.53
N ALA A 44 -15.93 3.25 0.72
CA ALA A 44 -15.49 4.02 1.88
C ALA A 44 -13.98 3.90 2.10
N PHE A 45 -13.38 2.72 1.86
CA PHE A 45 -11.95 2.51 1.95
C PHE A 45 -11.19 3.34 0.92
N LEU A 46 -11.62 3.32 -0.34
CA LEU A 46 -11.01 4.11 -1.41
C LEU A 46 -11.16 5.61 -1.14
N THR A 47 -12.33 6.07 -0.69
CA THR A 47 -12.57 7.50 -0.44
C THR A 47 -11.85 8.01 0.81
N ASP A 48 -12.03 7.34 1.94
CA ASP A 48 -11.61 7.88 3.23
C ASP A 48 -10.16 7.49 3.57
N ALA A 49 -9.78 6.24 3.32
CA ALA A 49 -8.48 5.72 3.68
C ALA A 49 -7.43 5.96 2.58
N MET A 50 -7.80 5.83 1.30
CA MET A 50 -6.87 6.02 0.19
C MET A 50 -6.83 7.49 -0.27
N ASP A 51 -7.87 7.99 -0.92
CA ASP A 51 -7.93 9.34 -1.47
C ASP A 51 -7.72 10.40 -0.38
N GLY A 52 -8.36 10.24 0.78
CA GLY A 52 -8.21 11.10 1.95
C GLY A 52 -6.77 11.22 2.48
N ASN A 53 -5.89 10.28 2.13
CA ASN A 53 -4.47 10.26 2.53
C ASN A 53 -3.49 10.40 1.34
N GLY A 54 -3.99 10.63 0.12
CA GLY A 54 -3.18 10.73 -1.10
C GLY A 54 -2.51 9.39 -1.47
N LEU A 55 -3.18 8.29 -1.17
CA LEU A 55 -2.72 6.93 -1.45
C LEU A 55 -3.54 6.33 -2.59
N ASP A 56 -3.00 5.29 -3.20
CA ASP A 56 -3.70 4.47 -4.19
C ASP A 56 -3.60 3.00 -3.79
N TYR A 57 -4.59 2.20 -4.19
CA TYR A 57 -4.70 0.79 -3.86
C TYR A 57 -4.85 -0.05 -5.11
N VAL A 58 -3.99 -1.06 -5.24
CA VAL A 58 -4.01 -2.01 -6.35
C VAL A 58 -4.15 -3.41 -5.80
N GLY A 59 -5.31 -4.03 -6.02
CA GLY A 59 -5.61 -5.35 -5.47
C GLY A 59 -7.05 -5.78 -5.65
N GLY A 60 -7.40 -6.85 -4.95
CA GLY A 60 -8.77 -7.31 -4.74
C GLY A 60 -9.33 -6.78 -3.42
N ASP A 61 -10.44 -7.35 -2.99
CA ASP A 61 -11.08 -7.08 -1.70
C ASP A 61 -10.30 -7.69 -0.51
N ASP A 62 -9.62 -8.82 -0.74
CA ASP A 62 -8.88 -9.59 0.27
C ASP A 62 -7.38 -9.23 0.37
N TYR A 63 -6.76 -8.84 -0.74
CA TYR A 63 -5.32 -8.58 -0.80
C TYR A 63 -4.97 -7.49 -1.82
N GLY A 64 -4.02 -6.63 -1.45
CA GLY A 64 -3.47 -5.66 -2.38
C GLY A 64 -2.29 -4.86 -1.83
N LEU A 65 -1.75 -4.02 -2.69
CA LEU A 65 -0.65 -3.12 -2.39
C LEU A 65 -1.17 -1.68 -2.32
N VAL A 66 -0.80 -0.97 -1.26
CA VAL A 66 -1.02 0.47 -1.12
C VAL A 66 0.28 1.21 -1.48
N CYS A 67 0.17 2.17 -2.38
CA CYS A 67 1.25 3.07 -2.76
C CYS A 67 0.81 4.54 -2.68
N LEU A 68 1.75 5.46 -2.93
CA LEU A 68 1.40 6.88 -3.05
C LEU A 68 0.69 7.09 -4.39
N ALA A 69 -0.40 7.86 -4.41
CA ALA A 69 -1.14 8.14 -5.65
C ALA A 69 -0.30 8.94 -6.68
N ASP A 70 0.66 9.72 -6.17
CA ASP A 70 1.68 10.41 -6.94
C ASP A 70 3.03 9.69 -6.88
N ARG A 71 4.00 10.15 -7.67
CA ARG A 71 5.39 9.69 -7.55
C ARG A 71 5.94 9.94 -6.14
N GLY A 72 6.40 8.87 -5.50
CA GLY A 72 7.03 8.95 -4.20
C GLY A 72 6.77 7.70 -3.37
N SER A 73 6.97 7.84 -2.07
CA SER A 73 6.88 6.75 -1.11
C SER A 73 5.79 7.04 -0.10
N VAL A 74 5.07 6.00 0.29
CA VAL A 74 4.21 6.03 1.46
C VAL A 74 5.05 6.27 2.72
N THR A 75 4.53 7.10 3.63
CA THR A 75 5.13 7.34 4.94
C THR A 75 4.60 6.37 5.99
N GLU A 76 5.38 6.12 7.05
CA GLU A 76 4.90 5.31 8.20
C GLU A 76 3.65 5.91 8.86
N VAL A 77 3.49 7.23 8.82
CA VAL A 77 2.29 7.91 9.34
C VAL A 77 1.08 7.55 8.49
N GLN A 78 1.18 7.63 7.17
CA GLN A 78 0.09 7.21 6.25
C GLN A 78 -0.25 5.73 6.44
N ARG A 79 0.77 4.86 6.51
CA ARG A 79 0.59 3.42 6.77
C ARG A 79 -0.20 3.17 8.05
N ALA A 80 0.19 3.83 9.15
CA ALA A 80 -0.48 3.70 10.45
C ALA A 80 -1.91 4.27 10.44
N THR A 81 -2.17 5.34 9.70
CA THR A 81 -3.52 5.90 9.53
C THR A 81 -4.44 4.90 8.84
N VAL A 82 -4.00 4.27 7.76
CA VAL A 82 -4.78 3.23 7.05
C VAL A 82 -5.01 2.03 7.95
N GLU A 83 -3.99 1.56 8.66
CA GLU A 83 -4.11 0.45 9.61
C GLU A 83 -5.14 0.74 10.71
N ALA A 84 -5.14 1.95 11.26
CA ALA A 84 -6.12 2.39 12.26
C ALA A 84 -7.53 2.48 11.68
N TRP A 85 -7.68 2.98 10.45
CA TRP A 85 -8.97 3.02 9.75
C TRP A 85 -9.54 1.60 9.60
N LEU A 86 -8.76 0.67 9.05
CA LEU A 86 -9.19 -0.73 8.85
C LEU A 86 -9.56 -1.42 10.16
N LYS A 87 -8.77 -1.24 11.22
CA LYS A 87 -9.06 -1.83 12.55
C LYS A 87 -10.28 -1.23 13.25
N SER A 88 -10.75 -0.07 12.81
CA SER A 88 -11.98 0.54 13.33
C SER A 88 -13.25 -0.01 12.68
N ARG A 89 -13.12 -0.75 11.58
CA ARG A 89 -14.23 -1.29 10.79
C ARG A 89 -14.76 -2.57 11.40
N GLY A 90 -16.08 -2.70 11.40
CA GLY A 90 -16.77 -3.85 11.97
C GLY A 90 -16.92 -5.01 10.98
N GLU A 91 -16.62 -4.79 9.71
CA GLU A 91 -16.83 -5.73 8.61
C GLU A 91 -15.72 -6.80 8.51
N LEU A 92 -14.54 -6.50 9.06
CA LEU A 92 -13.36 -7.36 8.96
C LEU A 92 -13.19 -8.25 10.20
N THR A 93 -12.77 -9.50 9.97
CA THR A 93 -12.31 -10.43 11.02
C THR A 93 -10.80 -10.42 11.17
N LYS A 94 -10.08 -10.09 10.09
CA LYS A 94 -8.63 -10.05 10.05
C LYS A 94 -8.15 -8.81 9.30
N VAL A 95 -7.13 -8.15 9.86
CA VAL A 95 -6.44 -7.01 9.25
C VAL A 95 -4.95 -7.19 9.47
N GLU A 96 -4.24 -7.54 8.39
CA GLU A 96 -2.78 -7.59 8.35
C GLU A 96 -2.25 -6.49 7.45
N VAL A 97 -1.37 -5.66 8.00
CA VAL A 97 -0.70 -4.55 7.31
C VAL A 97 0.79 -4.78 7.42
N SER A 98 1.48 -4.96 6.29
CA SER A 98 2.92 -5.18 6.31
C SER A 98 3.69 -3.89 6.70
N SER A 99 4.98 -4.04 6.99
CA SER A 99 5.89 -2.89 7.06
C SER A 99 6.07 -2.27 5.67
N LEU A 100 6.60 -1.04 5.61
CA LEU A 100 7.00 -0.49 4.32
C LEU A 100 7.97 -1.43 3.59
N LEU A 101 7.77 -1.54 2.29
CA LEU A 101 8.58 -2.35 1.36
C LEU A 101 8.77 -1.60 0.05
N ASP A 102 9.76 -2.03 -0.74
CA ASP A 102 9.96 -1.51 -2.09
C ASP A 102 8.82 -1.99 -2.99
N ALA A 103 8.00 -1.06 -3.48
CA ALA A 103 6.81 -1.36 -4.28
C ALA A 103 7.14 -2.04 -5.62
N TRP A 104 8.39 -1.93 -6.09
CA TRP A 104 8.86 -2.50 -7.35
C TRP A 104 9.65 -3.79 -7.17
N TYR A 105 10.33 -3.96 -6.03
CA TYR A 105 11.14 -5.12 -5.69
C TYR A 105 10.97 -5.55 -4.22
N PRO A 106 9.81 -6.10 -3.81
CA PRO A 106 9.47 -6.39 -2.42
C PRO A 106 10.47 -7.29 -1.68
N GLU A 107 11.21 -8.13 -2.41
CA GLU A 107 12.23 -9.03 -1.88
C GLU A 107 13.53 -8.32 -1.45
N LYS A 108 13.70 -7.05 -1.82
CA LYS A 108 14.90 -6.27 -1.51
C LYS A 108 14.72 -5.43 -0.26
N GLN A 109 15.83 -5.19 0.42
CA GLN A 109 15.86 -4.25 1.53
C GLN A 109 15.63 -2.82 1.04
N ILE A 110 14.92 -2.04 1.85
CA ILE A 110 14.76 -0.60 1.64
C ILE A 110 16.13 0.07 1.71
N ASN A 111 16.42 0.94 0.74
CA ASN A 111 17.66 1.70 0.73
C ASN A 111 17.67 2.70 1.89
N PRO A 112 18.84 3.01 2.47
CA PRO A 112 18.94 4.10 3.43
C PRO A 112 18.38 5.39 2.81
N ALA A 113 17.64 6.17 3.60
CA ALA A 113 17.23 7.51 3.18
C ALA A 113 18.48 8.31 2.78
N ALA A 114 18.44 8.91 1.59
CA ALA A 114 19.51 9.73 1.04
C ALA A 114 19.69 11.06 1.79
#